data_AF-A0A9E2IJ05-F1
#
_entry.id   AF-A0A9E2IJ05-F1
#
_cell.length_a   1.000
_cell.length_b   1.000
_cell.length_c   1.000
_cell.angle_alpha   90.00
_cell.angle_beta   90.00
_cell.angle_gamma   90.00
#
_symmetry.space_group_name_H-M   'P 1'
#
loop_
_entity.id
_entity.type
_entity.pdbx_description
1 polymer ?
#
loop_
_entity_poly.entity_id
_entity_poly.type
_entity_poly.pdbx_seq_one_letter_code
_entity_poly.pdbx_strand_id
1 'polypeptide(L)'
;MLIVFVSIAVLGVTVFIVQRLQGVASERNRIASLYCAQAGMHNVIYAFRYNDTISNGNFSTGQTAIDANNSFVIGPNSTEGRDAYLLVVDSNATYQPANERSLLDLRVQDAARSRNIRLAFMNLSWSGSPNNRRLRTITIGDTEVWSGNVGSPVDADISDFTLDKDSTIYPVNVTFNSQVTLTAFNATFGMNDTSRTDAYKVYPASNNNTFFTFESTGRSGNAWRTIIARYNAATGNVSVMRENQTVQVFP
;
A
#
# COMPACT_ATOMS: atom_id res chain seq x y z
N MET A 1 -46.71 -11.02 -46.89
CA MET A 1 -46.54 -10.07 -45.77
C MET A 1 -46.31 -10.77 -44.42
N LEU A 2 -47.09 -11.81 -44.08
CA LEU A 2 -46.92 -12.60 -42.83
C LEU A 2 -45.49 -13.11 -42.60
N ILE A 3 -44.85 -13.66 -43.65
CA ILE A 3 -43.48 -14.20 -43.58
C ILE A 3 -42.46 -13.12 -43.17
N VAL A 4 -42.63 -11.89 -43.67
CA VAL A 4 -41.74 -10.76 -43.33
C VAL A 4 -41.90 -10.36 -41.86
N PHE A 5 -43.13 -10.32 -41.35
CA PHE A 5 -43.40 -10.04 -39.94
C PHE A 5 -42.82 -11.11 -39.01
N VAL A 6 -42.98 -12.39 -39.36
CA VAL A 6 -42.42 -13.49 -38.58
C VAL A 6 -40.88 -13.40 -38.55
N SER A 7 -40.23 -13.11 -39.67
CA SER A 7 -38.77 -12.96 -39.72
C SER A 7 -38.26 -11.80 -38.86
N ILE A 8 -38.94 -10.65 -38.87
CA ILE A 8 -38.57 -9.49 -38.04
C ILE A 8 -38.77 -9.82 -36.56
N ALA A 9 -39.86 -10.49 -36.20
CA ALA A 9 -40.14 -10.89 -34.82
C ALA A 9 -39.10 -11.89 -34.29
N VAL A 10 -38.75 -12.92 -35.08
CA VAL A 10 -37.74 -13.91 -34.70
C VAL A 10 -36.36 -13.26 -34.55
N LEU A 11 -35.97 -12.38 -35.48
CA LEU A 11 -34.70 -11.66 -35.39
C LEU A 11 -34.67 -10.75 -34.15
N GLY A 12 -35.73 -9.99 -33.90
CA GLY A 12 -35.83 -9.10 -32.74
C GLY A 12 -35.73 -9.85 -31.41
N VAL A 13 -36.44 -10.97 -31.27
CA VAL A 13 -36.38 -11.83 -30.08
C VAL A 13 -34.99 -12.45 -29.92
N THR A 14 -34.37 -12.92 -31.00
CA THR A 14 -33.02 -13.51 -30.96
C THR A 14 -31.98 -12.48 -30.52
N VAL A 15 -32.00 -11.28 -31.09
CA VAL A 15 -31.08 -10.19 -30.71
C VAL A 15 -31.27 -9.81 -29.24
N PHE A 16 -32.52 -9.68 -28.78
CA PHE A 16 -32.81 -9.37 -27.38
C PHE A 16 -32.28 -10.45 -26.43
N ILE A 17 -32.47 -11.73 -26.74
CA ILE A 17 -31.97 -12.85 -25.93
C ILE A 17 -30.44 -12.81 -25.86
N VAL A 18 -29.76 -12.64 -27.00
CA VAL A 18 -28.29 -12.57 -27.05
C VAL A 18 -27.77 -11.40 -26.22
N GLN A 19 -28.34 -10.22 -26.37
CA GLN A 19 -27.94 -9.03 -25.60
C GLN A 19 -28.15 -9.24 -24.09
N ARG A 20 -29.28 -9.84 -23.69
CA ARG A 20 -29.55 -10.14 -22.28
C ARG A 20 -28.57 -11.15 -21.70
N LEU A 21 -28.25 -12.22 -22.43
CA LEU A 21 -27.28 -13.23 -22.01
C LEU A 21 -25.87 -12.64 -21.89
N GLN A 22 -25.46 -11.81 -22.84
CA GLN A 22 -24.19 -11.08 -22.78
C GLN A 22 -24.13 -10.14 -21.58
N GLY A 23 -25.21 -9.43 -21.28
CA GLY A 23 -25.31 -8.58 -20.10
C GLY A 23 -25.14 -9.36 -18.80
N VAL A 24 -25.84 -10.49 -18.65
CA VAL A 24 -25.72 -11.35 -17.46
C VAL A 24 -24.32 -11.95 -17.32
N ALA A 25 -23.71 -12.40 -18.42
CA ALA A 25 -22.35 -12.94 -18.40
C ALA A 25 -21.31 -11.88 -18.03
N SER A 26 -21.45 -10.65 -18.57
CA SER A 26 -20.59 -9.52 -18.23
C SER A 26 -20.68 -9.17 -16.75
N GLU A 27 -21.89 -9.11 -16.19
CA GLU A 27 -22.07 -8.80 -14.77
C GLU A 27 -21.51 -9.90 -13.87
N ARG A 28 -21.73 -11.17 -14.22
CA ARG A 28 -21.12 -12.30 -13.51
C ARG A 28 -19.59 -12.20 -13.51
N ASN A 29 -18.98 -11.87 -14.64
CA ASN A 29 -17.53 -11.70 -14.75
C ASN A 29 -17.04 -10.52 -13.90
N ARG A 30 -17.78 -9.41 -13.84
CA ARG A 30 -17.42 -8.26 -13.00
C ARG A 30 -17.44 -8.64 -11.51
N ILE A 31 -18.46 -9.34 -11.04
CA ILE A 31 -18.54 -9.82 -9.66
C ILE A 31 -17.42 -10.83 -9.36
N ALA A 32 -17.19 -11.79 -10.26
CA ALA A 32 -16.15 -12.79 -10.10
C ALA A 32 -14.74 -12.17 -10.05
N SER A 33 -14.46 -11.18 -10.89
CA SER A 33 -13.18 -10.45 -10.85
C SER A 33 -12.98 -9.69 -9.54
N LEU A 34 -14.04 -9.16 -8.92
CA LEU A 34 -13.96 -8.55 -7.59
C LEU A 34 -13.63 -9.60 -6.51
N TYR A 35 -14.28 -10.77 -6.55
CA TYR A 35 -13.95 -11.87 -5.63
C TYR A 35 -12.52 -12.37 -5.80
N CYS A 36 -12.00 -12.42 -7.03
CA CYS A 36 -10.60 -12.75 -7.28
C CYS A 36 -9.68 -11.70 -6.64
N ALA A 37 -9.99 -10.41 -6.78
CA ALA A 37 -9.21 -9.34 -6.14
C ALA A 37 -9.22 -9.50 -4.61
N GLN A 38 -10.39 -9.77 -4.01
CA GLN A 38 -10.52 -10.05 -2.58
C GLN A 38 -9.72 -11.28 -2.13
N ALA A 39 -9.69 -12.34 -2.94
CA ALA A 39 -8.89 -13.53 -2.67
C ALA A 39 -7.39 -13.20 -2.60
N GLY A 40 -6.89 -12.35 -3.51
CA GLY A 40 -5.52 -11.85 -3.44
C GLY A 40 -5.25 -11.04 -2.16
N MET A 41 -6.20 -10.22 -1.70
CA MET A 41 -6.07 -9.51 -0.42
C MET A 41 -5.92 -10.48 0.75
N HIS A 42 -6.77 -11.51 0.79
CA HIS A 42 -6.73 -12.52 1.83
C HIS A 42 -5.42 -13.29 1.78
N ASN A 43 -4.89 -13.56 0.58
CA ASN A 43 -3.60 -14.22 0.41
C ASN A 43 -2.44 -13.39 0.98
N VAL A 44 -2.41 -12.07 0.72
CA VAL A 44 -1.41 -11.15 1.30
C VAL A 44 -1.50 -11.14 2.82
N ILE A 45 -2.71 -10.96 3.37
CA ILE A 45 -2.91 -10.92 4.84
C ILE A 45 -2.52 -12.26 5.47
N TYR A 46 -2.89 -13.38 4.85
CA TYR A 46 -2.52 -14.71 5.31
C TYR A 46 -1.00 -14.91 5.30
N ALA A 47 -0.33 -14.54 4.20
CA ALA A 47 1.12 -14.63 4.09
C ALA A 47 1.82 -13.81 5.18
N PHE A 48 1.38 -12.58 5.43
CA PHE A 48 1.91 -11.73 6.49
C PHE A 48 1.71 -12.36 7.89
N ARG A 49 0.54 -12.92 8.18
CA ARG A 49 0.26 -13.47 9.52
C ARG A 49 0.95 -14.78 9.83
N TYR A 50 1.12 -15.64 8.83
CA TYR A 50 1.46 -17.05 9.07
C TYR A 50 2.77 -17.51 8.43
N ASN A 51 3.20 -16.88 7.33
CA ASN A 51 4.43 -17.28 6.63
C ASN A 51 5.61 -16.36 6.93
N ASP A 52 5.33 -15.17 7.46
CA ASP A 52 6.35 -14.22 7.87
C ASP A 52 6.69 -14.41 9.36
N THR A 53 7.51 -15.42 9.64
CA THR A 53 7.93 -15.81 10.99
C THR A 53 8.87 -14.81 11.68
N ILE A 54 9.28 -13.76 10.97
CA ILE A 54 10.18 -12.71 11.45
C ILE A 54 9.54 -11.31 11.43
N SER A 55 8.27 -11.19 11.03
CA SER A 55 7.57 -9.92 10.85
C SER A 55 8.24 -8.95 9.84
N ASN A 56 8.95 -9.50 8.85
CA ASN A 56 9.63 -8.72 7.78
C ASN A 56 8.73 -8.57 6.52
N GLY A 57 7.47 -8.95 6.58
CA GLY A 57 6.43 -8.77 5.59
C GLY A 57 6.72 -9.24 4.16
N ASN A 58 7.69 -10.10 3.86
CA ASN A 58 8.01 -10.39 2.45
C ASN A 58 6.82 -11.01 1.69
N PHE A 59 6.42 -10.37 0.60
CA PHE A 59 5.29 -10.83 -0.22
C PHE A 59 5.76 -11.30 -1.59
N SER A 60 5.28 -12.48 -2.00
CA SER A 60 5.42 -12.90 -3.41
C SER A 60 4.47 -12.06 -4.25
N THR A 61 5.02 -11.26 -5.15
CA THR A 61 4.24 -10.59 -6.20
C THR A 61 4.02 -11.53 -7.38
N GLY A 62 3.01 -11.23 -8.21
CA GLY A 62 2.72 -11.98 -9.42
C GLY A 62 1.29 -12.51 -9.51
N GLN A 63 1.01 -13.21 -10.61
CA GLN A 63 -0.30 -13.78 -10.90
C GLN A 63 -0.44 -15.16 -10.25
N THR A 64 -1.55 -15.35 -9.55
CA THR A 64 -2.00 -16.63 -9.02
C THR A 64 -3.29 -17.03 -9.72
N ALA A 65 -3.29 -18.18 -10.38
CA ALA A 65 -4.50 -18.76 -10.97
C ALA A 65 -5.35 -19.41 -9.86
N ILE A 66 -6.65 -19.09 -9.84
CA ILE A 66 -7.64 -19.80 -9.03
C ILE A 66 -8.17 -21.00 -9.84
N ASP A 67 -8.44 -20.76 -11.13
CA ASP A 67 -8.84 -21.76 -12.11
C ASP A 67 -8.44 -21.31 -13.53
N ALA A 68 -8.94 -21.99 -14.57
CA ALA A 68 -8.63 -21.70 -15.97
C ALA A 68 -9.07 -20.30 -16.44
N ASN A 69 -10.06 -19.68 -15.79
CA ASN A 69 -10.67 -18.41 -16.19
C ASN A 69 -10.51 -17.30 -15.15
N ASN A 70 -10.15 -17.66 -13.92
CA ASN A 70 -10.09 -16.77 -12.77
C ASN A 70 -8.68 -16.72 -12.21
N SER A 71 -8.18 -15.50 -11.99
CA SER A 71 -6.86 -15.27 -11.40
C SER A 71 -6.84 -13.98 -10.61
N PHE A 72 -5.88 -13.84 -9.72
CA PHE A 72 -5.54 -12.54 -9.12
C PHE A 72 -4.06 -12.25 -9.27
N VAL A 73 -3.71 -10.98 -9.23
CA VAL A 73 -2.34 -10.49 -9.27
C VAL A 73 -2.09 -9.66 -8.03
N ILE A 74 -1.11 -10.06 -7.22
CA ILE A 74 -0.58 -9.28 -6.11
C ILE A 74 0.56 -8.45 -6.69
N GLY A 75 0.37 -7.14 -6.82
CA GLY A 75 1.38 -6.27 -7.40
C GLY A 75 0.81 -4.92 -7.82
N PRO A 76 1.67 -3.93 -8.08
CA PRO A 76 1.23 -2.67 -8.65
C PRO A 76 0.83 -2.88 -10.12
N ASN A 77 -0.46 -2.99 -10.38
CA ASN A 77 -1.03 -3.10 -11.72
C ASN A 77 -1.82 -1.84 -12.12
N SER A 78 -2.12 -0.98 -11.15
CA SER A 78 -2.66 0.35 -11.36
C SER A 78 -1.55 1.34 -11.79
N THR A 79 -1.94 2.36 -12.55
CA THR A 79 -1.09 3.50 -12.92
C THR A 79 -0.89 4.47 -11.74
N GLU A 80 -1.64 4.27 -10.65
CA GLU A 80 -1.57 5.09 -9.44
C GLU A 80 -0.42 4.57 -8.56
N GLY A 81 0.76 5.19 -8.66
CA GLY A 81 1.75 5.14 -7.59
C GLY A 81 2.23 3.75 -7.19
N ARG A 82 3.16 3.19 -7.96
CA ARG A 82 3.63 1.81 -7.83
C ARG A 82 4.55 1.60 -6.62
N ASP A 83 5.24 2.63 -6.15
CA ASP A 83 6.37 2.49 -5.21
C ASP A 83 5.92 2.40 -3.74
N ALA A 84 4.79 3.00 -3.34
CA ALA A 84 4.23 2.84 -1.99
C ALA A 84 3.60 1.46 -1.75
N TYR A 85 3.37 0.70 -2.82
CA TYR A 85 2.81 -0.65 -2.74
C TYR A 85 3.77 -1.58 -1.98
N LEU A 86 3.23 -2.26 -0.96
CA LEU A 86 3.95 -3.11 -0.03
C LEU A 86 5.18 -2.45 0.60
N LEU A 87 5.18 -1.12 0.72
CA LEU A 87 6.05 -0.48 1.69
C LEU A 87 5.54 -0.85 3.09
N VAL A 88 6.35 -1.59 3.83
CA VAL A 88 6.09 -1.92 5.22
C VAL A 88 6.71 -0.85 6.09
N VAL A 89 5.91 -0.28 6.98
CA VAL A 89 6.36 0.65 8.01
C VAL A 89 6.02 0.07 9.37
N ASP A 90 7.05 -0.21 10.17
CA ASP A 90 6.92 -0.65 11.55
C ASP A 90 7.14 0.55 12.49
N SER A 91 6.06 0.93 13.17
CA SER A 91 6.02 2.07 14.07
C SER A 91 6.55 1.77 15.49
N ASN A 92 7.31 0.69 15.70
CA ASN A 92 7.92 0.27 16.98
C ASN A 92 9.04 1.18 17.50
N ALA A 93 8.97 2.46 17.21
CA ALA A 93 10.03 3.38 17.56
C ALA A 93 10.08 3.63 19.08
N THR A 94 11.29 3.79 19.61
CA THR A 94 11.53 4.02 21.04
C THR A 94 12.40 5.25 21.26
N TYR A 95 12.33 5.86 22.44
CA TYR A 95 13.27 6.93 22.77
C TYR A 95 14.64 6.37 23.11
N GLN A 96 15.68 7.08 22.69
CA GLN A 96 17.03 6.82 23.16
C GLN A 96 17.11 7.07 24.69
N PRO A 97 17.40 6.05 25.52
CA PRO A 97 17.33 6.19 26.98
C PRO A 97 18.36 7.16 27.57
N ALA A 98 19.48 7.36 26.87
CA ALA A 98 20.61 8.13 27.41
C ALA A 98 20.36 9.65 27.46
N ASN A 99 19.56 10.19 26.54
CA ASN A 99 19.33 11.64 26.44
C ASN A 99 17.90 12.00 26.01
N GLU A 100 17.08 11.03 25.60
CA GLU A 100 15.71 11.19 25.13
C GLU A 100 15.55 12.24 24.02
N ARG A 101 16.60 12.46 23.23
CA ARG A 101 16.60 13.41 22.10
C ARG A 101 16.39 12.75 20.76
N SER A 102 16.38 11.43 20.73
CA SER A 102 16.23 10.67 19.49
C SER A 102 15.09 9.67 19.61
N LEU A 103 14.33 9.56 18.54
CA LEU A 103 13.39 8.49 18.28
C LEU A 103 14.12 7.48 17.40
N LEU A 104 14.30 6.27 17.91
CA LEU A 104 15.07 5.20 17.30
C LEU A 104 14.14 4.08 16.82
N ASP A 105 14.61 3.27 15.88
CA ASP A 105 13.97 2.00 15.49
C ASP A 105 12.56 2.11 14.88
N LEU A 106 12.18 3.26 14.31
CA LEU A 106 11.16 3.24 13.24
C LEU A 106 11.75 2.43 12.09
N ARG A 107 11.02 1.51 11.47
CA ARG A 107 11.59 0.69 10.39
C ARG A 107 10.77 0.83 9.13
N VAL A 108 11.47 0.88 8.00
CA VAL A 108 10.88 0.90 6.66
C VAL A 108 11.49 -0.20 5.81
N GLN A 109 10.67 -0.79 4.94
CA GLN A 109 11.07 -1.90 4.10
C GLN A 109 10.29 -1.93 2.80
N ASP A 110 10.97 -2.19 1.68
CA ASP A 110 10.32 -2.71 0.47
C ASP A 110 10.01 -4.20 0.66
N ALA A 111 8.75 -4.53 0.88
CA ALA A 111 8.33 -5.91 1.10
C ALA A 111 7.96 -6.64 -0.19
N ALA A 112 7.91 -5.93 -1.34
CA ALA A 112 7.67 -6.53 -2.64
C ALA A 112 8.93 -7.18 -3.24
N ARG A 113 10.12 -6.68 -2.85
CA ARG A 113 11.45 -7.14 -3.34
C ARG A 113 11.56 -7.22 -4.87
N SER A 114 10.73 -6.45 -5.56
CA SER A 114 10.58 -6.54 -7.01
C SER A 114 11.45 -5.50 -7.72
N ARG A 115 11.76 -4.38 -7.05
CA ARG A 115 12.56 -3.26 -7.57
C ARG A 115 12.93 -2.30 -6.46
N ASN A 116 13.94 -1.47 -6.71
CA ASN A 116 14.32 -0.43 -5.77
C ASN A 116 13.25 0.65 -5.68
N ILE A 117 12.97 1.14 -4.47
CA ILE A 117 12.04 2.24 -4.21
C ILE A 117 12.84 3.49 -3.83
N ARG A 118 12.59 4.61 -4.51
CA ARG A 118 13.17 5.90 -4.10
C ARG A 118 12.18 6.67 -3.24
N LEU A 119 12.58 6.91 -1.99
CA LEU A 119 11.87 7.86 -1.14
C LEU A 119 12.09 9.26 -1.69
N ALA A 120 11.13 10.16 -1.48
CA ALA A 120 11.19 11.56 -1.90
C ALA A 120 11.16 12.46 -0.67
N PHE A 121 10.19 12.24 0.22
CA PHE A 121 10.04 13.05 1.41
C PHE A 121 9.51 12.22 2.58
N MET A 122 9.78 12.72 3.79
CA MET A 122 9.19 12.28 5.03
C MET A 122 8.46 13.46 5.67
N ASN A 123 7.13 13.40 5.68
CA ASN A 123 6.34 14.36 6.42
C ASN A 123 6.30 13.92 7.89
N LEU A 124 6.94 14.69 8.76
CA LEU A 124 7.03 14.39 10.19
C LEU A 124 6.32 15.48 10.99
N SER A 125 5.50 15.05 11.93
CA SER A 125 4.86 15.94 12.90
C SER A 125 5.04 15.41 14.31
N TRP A 126 5.21 16.32 15.25
CA TRP A 126 5.31 16.01 16.67
C TRP A 126 4.58 17.03 17.54
N SER A 127 4.10 16.58 18.70
CA SER A 127 3.43 17.45 19.67
C SER A 127 4.39 18.19 20.61
N GLY A 128 3.87 19.17 21.36
CA GLY A 128 4.66 20.02 22.25
C GLY A 128 5.08 21.35 21.61
N SER A 129 5.96 22.10 22.26
CA SER A 129 6.39 23.43 21.80
C SER A 129 7.28 23.31 20.55
N PRO A 130 6.79 23.69 19.35
CA PRO A 130 7.50 23.46 18.08
C PRO A 130 8.85 24.17 18.00
N ASN A 131 9.00 25.27 18.74
CA ASN A 131 10.22 26.08 18.75
C ASN A 131 11.28 25.59 19.74
N ASN A 132 10.89 24.80 20.75
CA ASN A 132 11.84 24.22 21.71
C ASN A 132 12.33 22.84 21.29
N ARG A 133 11.49 22.07 20.59
CA ARG A 133 11.79 20.74 20.06
C ARG A 133 11.90 20.82 18.55
N ARG A 134 13.12 21.04 18.07
CA ARG A 134 13.45 21.22 16.67
C ARG A 134 14.14 19.98 16.14
N LEU A 135 13.66 19.47 15.01
CA LEU A 135 14.27 18.38 14.29
C LEU A 135 15.67 18.81 13.81
N ARG A 136 16.64 17.92 14.00
CA ARG A 136 18.05 18.12 13.65
C ARG A 136 18.52 17.22 12.53
N THR A 137 18.25 15.93 12.63
CA THR A 137 18.69 14.96 11.63
C THR A 137 17.66 13.85 11.46
N ILE A 138 17.59 13.31 10.25
CA ILE A 138 16.93 12.04 9.94
C ILE A 138 18.01 11.16 9.30
N THR A 139 18.12 9.94 9.82
CA THR A 139 18.99 8.90 9.26
C THR A 139 18.13 7.72 8.84
N ILE A 140 18.46 7.11 7.70
CA ILE A 140 17.86 5.86 7.24
C ILE A 140 19.00 4.86 7.00
N GLY A 141 18.97 3.72 7.69
CA GLY A 141 20.15 2.88 7.87
C GLY A 141 21.27 3.68 8.52
N ASP A 142 22.44 3.68 7.90
CA ASP A 142 23.62 4.42 8.33
C ASP A 142 23.81 5.76 7.59
N THR A 143 22.84 6.17 6.76
CA THR A 143 22.93 7.37 5.93
C THR A 143 22.12 8.51 6.53
N GLU A 144 22.74 9.68 6.71
CA GLU A 144 22.00 10.93 6.97
C GLU A 144 21.30 11.37 5.68
N VAL A 145 19.98 11.36 5.70
CA VAL A 145 19.14 11.69 4.54
C VAL A 145 18.58 13.11 4.60
N TRP A 146 18.65 13.71 5.79
CA TRP A 146 18.19 15.07 6.02
C TRP A 146 18.85 15.64 7.29
N SER A 147 19.24 16.92 7.24
CA SER A 147 19.64 17.67 8.42
C SER A 147 19.16 19.12 8.39
N GLY A 148 18.99 19.70 9.57
CA GLY A 148 18.46 21.06 9.69
C GLY A 148 18.18 21.51 11.13
N ASN A 149 17.26 22.44 11.25
CA ASN A 149 16.83 22.99 12.54
C ASN A 149 15.42 23.56 12.43
N VAL A 150 14.41 22.70 12.45
CA VAL A 150 13.03 23.10 12.12
C VAL A 150 12.03 22.60 13.17
N GLY A 151 10.98 23.38 13.40
CA GLY A 151 9.88 22.98 14.29
C GLY A 151 8.89 22.04 13.60
N SER A 152 7.94 21.53 14.36
CA SER A 152 6.82 20.72 13.86
C SER A 152 5.74 21.60 13.19
N PRO A 153 5.07 21.14 12.12
CA PRO A 153 5.41 19.98 11.29
C PRO A 153 6.51 20.31 10.28
N VAL A 154 7.15 19.27 9.72
CA VAL A 154 8.17 19.40 8.67
C VAL A 154 7.89 18.44 7.52
N ASP A 155 8.14 18.92 6.31
CA ASP A 155 8.26 18.08 5.11
C ASP A 155 9.74 17.96 4.77
N ALA A 156 10.37 16.89 5.22
CA ALA A 156 11.80 16.68 5.06
C ALA A 156 12.07 15.98 3.72
N ASP A 157 12.81 16.63 2.83
CA ASP A 157 13.33 15.99 1.61
C ASP A 157 14.33 14.90 2.01
N ILE A 158 14.06 13.67 1.59
CA ILE A 158 14.90 12.50 1.84
C ILE A 158 15.20 11.76 0.52
N SER A 159 15.19 12.51 -0.59
CA SER A 159 15.33 11.97 -1.96
C SER A 159 16.67 11.30 -2.24
N ASP A 160 17.66 11.52 -1.37
CA ASP A 160 18.97 10.89 -1.41
C ASP A 160 18.97 9.41 -0.97
N PHE A 161 17.80 8.85 -0.59
CA PHE A 161 17.70 7.47 -0.12
C PHE A 161 16.92 6.55 -1.06
N THR A 162 17.49 5.37 -1.29
CA THR A 162 16.85 4.28 -2.04
C THR A 162 16.73 3.05 -1.15
N LEU A 163 15.52 2.50 -1.05
CA LEU A 163 15.28 1.17 -0.50
C LEU A 163 15.66 0.15 -1.56
N ASP A 164 16.69 -0.65 -1.29
CA ASP A 164 17.12 -1.71 -2.21
C ASP A 164 16.17 -2.90 -2.14
N LYS A 165 15.83 -3.46 -3.30
CA LYS A 165 14.95 -4.64 -3.42
C LYS A 165 15.45 -5.86 -2.64
N ASP A 166 16.76 -5.95 -2.42
CA ASP A 166 17.41 -7.11 -1.81
C ASP A 166 17.62 -6.93 -0.30
N SER A 167 17.59 -5.69 0.20
CA SER A 167 17.68 -5.39 1.62
C SER A 167 16.34 -5.60 2.30
N THR A 168 16.37 -6.15 3.51
CA THR A 168 15.13 -6.47 4.21
C THR A 168 14.63 -5.32 5.06
N ILE A 169 15.43 -4.60 5.84
CA ILE A 169 14.88 -3.60 6.76
C ILE A 169 15.85 -2.44 6.94
N TYR A 170 15.34 -1.21 6.85
CA TYR A 170 16.10 0.00 7.14
C TYR A 170 15.56 0.69 8.40
N PRO A 171 16.36 0.86 9.46
CA PRO A 171 15.99 1.68 10.59
C PRO A 171 15.95 3.16 10.18
N VAL A 172 14.99 3.90 10.71
CA VAL A 172 14.81 5.34 10.55
C VAL A 172 14.97 5.94 11.93
N ASN A 173 16.03 6.72 12.14
CA ASN A 173 16.26 7.41 13.39
C ASN A 173 16.11 8.92 13.20
N VAL A 174 15.42 9.54 14.14
CA VAL A 174 15.07 10.97 14.09
C VAL A 174 15.62 11.63 15.34
N THR A 175 16.44 12.67 15.19
CA THR A 175 17.11 13.35 16.32
C THR A 175 16.69 14.80 16.45
N PHE A 176 16.56 15.26 17.69
CA PHE A 176 16.10 16.60 18.06
C PHE A 176 17.14 17.39 18.86
N ASN A 177 16.96 18.70 18.90
CA ASN A 177 17.83 19.61 19.67
C ASN A 177 17.64 19.49 21.20
N SER A 178 16.52 18.95 21.66
CA SER A 178 16.11 18.87 23.06
C SER A 178 15.34 17.58 23.33
N GLN A 179 15.03 17.31 24.60
CA GLN A 179 14.28 16.11 25.00
C GLN A 179 12.88 16.08 24.38
N VAL A 180 12.55 14.92 23.80
CA VAL A 180 11.27 14.66 23.14
C VAL A 180 10.42 13.62 23.85
N THR A 181 10.75 13.24 25.08
CA THR A 181 9.95 12.30 25.88
C THR A 181 8.46 12.66 25.93
N LEU A 182 7.62 11.61 25.92
CA LEU A 182 6.15 11.68 25.97
C LEU A 182 5.50 12.48 24.81
N THR A 183 6.25 12.77 23.76
CA THR A 183 5.73 13.50 22.58
C THR A 183 5.03 12.54 21.62
N ALA A 184 3.88 12.92 21.10
CA ALA A 184 3.25 12.13 20.04
C ALA A 184 3.95 12.45 18.70
N PHE A 185 4.32 11.42 17.94
CA PHE A 185 4.98 11.53 16.64
C PHE A 185 4.12 10.89 15.56
N ASN A 186 3.98 11.58 14.42
CA ASN A 186 3.42 10.98 13.21
C ASN A 186 4.37 11.14 12.03
N ALA A 187 4.49 10.12 11.20
CA ALA A 187 5.31 10.11 10.00
C ALA A 187 4.49 9.66 8.78
N THR A 188 4.75 10.27 7.63
CA THR A 188 4.25 9.85 6.32
C THR A 188 5.42 9.82 5.35
N PHE A 189 5.56 8.76 4.56
CA PHE A 189 6.59 8.64 3.54
C PHE A 189 5.98 8.87 2.17
N GLY A 190 6.63 9.67 1.35
CA GLY A 190 6.31 9.83 -0.06
C GLY A 190 7.44 9.33 -0.94
N MET A 191 7.08 8.87 -2.13
CA MET A 191 7.98 8.30 -3.12
C MET A 191 8.07 9.22 -4.34
N ASN A 192 9.12 9.04 -5.15
CA ASN A 192 9.35 9.87 -6.33
C ASN A 192 8.27 9.71 -7.42
N ASP A 193 7.58 8.57 -7.44
CA ASP A 193 6.45 8.34 -8.35
C ASP A 193 5.14 8.99 -7.86
N THR A 194 5.23 9.88 -6.86
CA THR A 194 4.14 10.60 -6.19
C THR A 194 3.23 9.75 -5.31
N SER A 195 3.46 8.43 -5.23
CA SER A 195 2.78 7.59 -4.26
C SER A 195 3.16 7.99 -2.84
N ARG A 196 2.23 7.79 -1.90
CA ARG A 196 2.40 8.16 -0.50
C ARG A 196 1.84 7.07 0.38
N THR A 197 2.49 6.86 1.52
CA THR A 197 1.83 6.24 2.65
C THR A 197 0.78 7.19 3.24
N ASP A 198 -0.07 6.70 4.15
CA ASP A 198 -0.78 7.66 5.03
C ASP A 198 0.05 7.90 6.29
N ALA A 199 -0.40 8.84 7.11
CA ALA A 199 0.22 9.15 8.39
C ALA A 199 0.17 7.97 9.37
N TYR A 200 1.33 7.64 9.93
CA TYR A 200 1.51 6.61 10.96
C TYR A 200 1.78 7.28 12.30
N LYS A 201 1.08 6.86 13.36
CA LYS A 201 1.44 7.25 14.72
C LYS A 201 2.67 6.45 15.17
N VAL A 202 3.82 7.08 15.14
CA VAL A 202 5.13 6.49 15.45
C VAL A 202 5.36 6.38 16.96
N TYR A 203 4.94 7.39 17.73
CA TYR A 203 5.06 7.37 19.19
C TYR A 203 3.94 8.20 19.85
N PRO A 204 3.53 7.94 21.12
CA PRO A 204 3.67 6.63 21.77
C PRO A 204 3.05 5.59 20.86
N ALA A 205 3.78 4.50 20.62
CA ALA A 205 3.33 3.46 19.71
C ALA A 205 1.97 2.99 20.22
N SER A 206 0.91 3.26 19.47
CA SER A 206 -0.39 2.69 19.80
C SER A 206 -0.35 1.24 19.30
N ASN A 207 0.30 0.37 20.06
CA ASN A 207 0.26 -1.10 19.94
C ASN A 207 1.16 -1.76 18.86
N ASN A 208 2.39 -1.31 18.66
CA ASN A 208 3.35 -2.01 17.77
C ASN A 208 2.80 -2.27 16.36
N ASN A 209 2.38 -1.21 15.67
CA ASN A 209 1.65 -1.35 14.42
C ASN A 209 2.60 -1.45 13.21
N THR A 210 2.71 -2.65 12.65
CA THR A 210 3.15 -2.80 11.27
C THR A 210 2.01 -2.43 10.33
N PHE A 211 2.27 -1.52 9.40
CA PHE A 211 1.32 -1.13 8.36
C PHE A 211 1.92 -1.42 7.00
N PHE A 212 1.06 -1.85 6.07
CA PHE A 212 1.39 -1.87 4.66
C PHE A 212 0.14 -1.63 3.82
N THR A 213 0.38 -1.01 2.67
CA THR A 213 -0.62 -0.87 1.60
C THR A 213 -0.39 -1.99 0.60
N PHE A 214 -1.45 -2.62 0.12
CA PHE A 214 -1.36 -3.62 -0.93
C PHE A 214 -2.44 -3.37 -1.97
N GLU A 215 -2.12 -3.82 -3.17
CA GLU A 215 -2.95 -3.84 -4.36
C GLU A 215 -3.15 -5.29 -4.81
N SER A 216 -4.39 -5.64 -5.10
CA SER A 216 -4.77 -6.93 -5.67
C SER A 216 -5.67 -6.70 -6.87
N THR A 217 -5.26 -7.20 -8.03
CA THR A 217 -6.05 -7.13 -9.25
C THR A 217 -6.61 -8.50 -9.60
N GLY A 218 -7.93 -8.65 -9.53
CA GLY A 218 -8.64 -9.86 -9.93
C GLY A 218 -9.09 -9.83 -11.38
N ARG A 219 -9.08 -11.00 -12.02
CA ARG A 219 -9.50 -11.24 -13.40
C ARG A 219 -10.54 -12.36 -13.45
N SER A 220 -11.60 -12.15 -14.21
CA SER A 220 -12.55 -13.19 -14.63
C SER A 220 -12.95 -12.96 -16.08
N GLY A 221 -12.52 -13.84 -16.98
CA GLY A 221 -12.67 -13.62 -18.43
C GLY A 221 -11.94 -12.33 -18.87
N ASN A 222 -12.72 -11.37 -19.38
CA ASN A 222 -12.24 -10.04 -19.81
C ASN A 222 -12.47 -8.94 -18.76
N ALA A 223 -13.08 -9.27 -17.61
CA ALA A 223 -13.32 -8.31 -16.55
C ALA A 223 -12.12 -8.26 -15.59
N TRP A 224 -11.71 -7.04 -15.25
CA TRP A 224 -10.61 -6.77 -14.33
C TRP A 224 -11.08 -5.80 -13.23
N ARG A 225 -10.65 -6.08 -12.00
CA ARG A 225 -10.98 -5.28 -10.82
C ARG A 225 -9.77 -5.16 -9.94
N THR A 226 -9.43 -3.94 -9.54
CA THR A 226 -8.31 -3.68 -8.66
C THR A 226 -8.83 -3.21 -7.31
N ILE A 227 -8.38 -3.83 -6.24
CA ILE A 227 -8.58 -3.34 -4.88
C ILE A 227 -7.24 -2.87 -4.34
N ILE A 228 -7.22 -1.64 -3.85
CA ILE A 228 -6.12 -1.09 -3.06
C ILE A 228 -6.62 -1.01 -1.62
N ALA A 229 -5.89 -1.65 -0.72
CA ALA A 229 -6.26 -1.71 0.67
C ALA A 229 -5.07 -1.56 1.61
N ARG A 230 -5.38 -1.12 2.83
CA ARG A 230 -4.43 -0.97 3.91
C ARG A 230 -4.69 -2.00 4.99
N TYR A 231 -3.64 -2.67 5.42
CA TYR A 231 -3.70 -3.56 6.56
C TYR A 231 -2.99 -2.96 7.78
N ASN A 232 -3.63 -3.05 8.94
CA ASN A 232 -3.03 -2.75 10.24
C ASN A 232 -2.82 -4.06 11.01
N ALA A 233 -1.55 -4.45 11.18
CA ALA A 233 -1.18 -5.73 11.79
C ALA A 233 -1.66 -5.88 13.24
N ALA A 234 -1.64 -4.82 14.03
CA ALA A 234 -1.97 -4.91 15.45
C ALA A 234 -3.47 -5.08 15.71
N THR A 235 -4.30 -4.42 14.89
CA THR A 235 -5.76 -4.58 14.99
C THR A 235 -6.27 -5.75 14.16
N GLY A 236 -5.46 -6.23 13.22
CA GLY A 236 -5.85 -7.23 12.25
C GLY A 236 -6.88 -6.74 11.23
N ASN A 237 -7.12 -5.42 11.16
CA ASN A 237 -8.18 -4.82 10.36
C ASN A 237 -7.66 -4.21 9.07
N VAL A 238 -8.54 -4.17 8.06
CA VAL A 238 -8.35 -3.40 6.83
C VAL A 238 -9.07 -2.06 6.99
N SER A 239 -8.34 -0.95 7.01
CA SER A 239 -8.89 0.37 7.41
C SER A 239 -9.14 1.33 6.25
N VAL A 240 -8.65 1.03 5.06
CA VAL A 240 -8.94 1.77 3.81
C VAL A 240 -9.05 0.74 2.70
N MET A 241 -10.14 0.76 1.94
CA MET A 241 -10.34 -0.06 0.75
C MET A 241 -10.88 0.83 -0.36
N ARG A 242 -10.16 0.91 -1.48
CA ARG A 242 -10.58 1.59 -2.70
C ARG A 242 -10.65 0.56 -3.82
N GLU A 243 -11.74 0.56 -4.57
CA GLU A 243 -11.90 -0.28 -5.75
C GLU A 243 -11.77 0.61 -7.00
N ASN A 244 -10.86 0.24 -7.89
CA ASN A 244 -10.75 0.84 -9.21
C ASN A 244 -11.18 -0.18 -10.27
N GLN A 245 -12.06 0.26 -11.17
CA GLN A 245 -12.36 -0.50 -12.38
C GLN A 245 -11.32 -0.18 -13.44
N THR A 246 -10.30 -1.03 -13.55
CA THR A 246 -9.34 -0.90 -14.64
C THR A 246 -9.93 -1.55 -15.88
N VAL A 247 -10.40 -0.74 -16.83
CA VAL A 247 -10.59 -1.21 -18.20
C VAL A 247 -9.21 -1.21 -18.84
N GLN A 248 -8.50 -2.35 -18.81
CA GLN A 248 -7.34 -2.48 -19.68
C GLN A 248 -7.82 -2.54 -21.12
N VAL A 249 -7.66 -1.42 -21.83
CA VAL A 249 -7.64 -1.39 -23.29
C VAL A 249 -6.29 -1.96 -23.69
N PHE A 250 -6.26 -3.24 -24.08
CA PHE A 250 -5.11 -3.75 -24.80
C PHE A 250 -5.22 -3.29 -26.26
N PRO A 251 -4.09 -2.94 -26.93
CA PRO A 251 -4.05 -2.78 -28.38
C PRO A 251 -4.44 -4.07 -29.11
#